data_AF-A0A816YR31-F1
#
_entry.id   AF-A0A816YR31-F1
#
_cell.length_a   1.000
_cell.length_b   1.000
_cell.length_c   1.000
_cell.angle_alpha   90.00
_cell.angle_beta   90.00
_cell.angle_gamma   90.00
#
_symmetry.space_group_name_H-M   'P 1'
#
loop_
_entity.id
_entity.type
_entity.pdbx_description
1 polymer ?
#
loop_
_entity_poly.entity_id
_entity_poly.type
_entity_poly.pdbx_seq_one_letter_code
_entity_poly.pdbx_strand_id
1 'polypeptide(L)'
;MVLDPRQTRDLNTHLSDIPASSSSNQLALDLLLSARETLHNASSVAARCEGPSLSERNLNTQSDVDSVMARLDRHVKDADVLIKSTAARNLVIRLQIGEPKSKNSAIESLLREDDKNVMISIVQGVVLVQVRLLDSCSLSMKEKVVAVISRISTVESSKHVLIAEGLNHLLRVLESGSGF
;
A
#
# COMPACT_ATOMS: atom_id res chain seq x y z
N MET A 1 -2.89 5.37 -30.15
CA MET A 1 -3.40 4.19 -29.41
C MET A 1 -4.64 4.69 -28.67
N VAL A 2 -5.82 4.58 -29.29
CA VAL A 2 -7.08 5.11 -28.76
C VAL A 2 -7.65 4.07 -27.79
N LEU A 3 -7.94 4.44 -26.55
CA LEU A 3 -8.62 3.58 -25.59
C LEU A 3 -10.04 3.30 -26.11
N ASP A 4 -10.37 2.02 -26.35
CA ASP A 4 -11.68 1.61 -26.86
C ASP A 4 -12.76 1.88 -25.79
N PRO A 5 -13.84 2.63 -26.09
CA PRO A 5 -14.94 2.88 -25.17
C PRO A 5 -15.55 1.61 -24.57
N ARG A 6 -15.47 0.47 -25.27
CA ARG A 6 -15.94 -0.84 -24.78
C ARG A 6 -15.12 -1.35 -23.60
N GLN A 7 -13.81 -1.11 -23.57
CA GLN A 7 -12.95 -1.51 -22.44
C GLN A 7 -13.34 -0.81 -21.13
N THR A 8 -13.76 0.47 -21.20
CA THR A 8 -14.20 1.21 -20.00
C THR A 8 -15.53 0.72 -19.43
N ARG A 9 -16.39 0.16 -20.29
CA ARG A 9 -17.68 -0.44 -19.92
C ARG A 9 -17.50 -1.80 -19.27
N ASP A 10 -16.58 -2.61 -19.76
CA ASP A 10 -16.29 -3.94 -19.19
C ASP A 10 -15.68 -3.85 -17.79
N LEU A 11 -14.84 -2.85 -17.50
CA LEU A 11 -14.38 -2.61 -16.12
C LEU A 11 -15.53 -2.31 -15.14
N ASN A 12 -16.64 -1.74 -15.61
CA ASN A 12 -17.73 -1.29 -14.75
C ASN A 12 -18.54 -2.46 -14.15
N THR A 13 -18.72 -3.53 -14.91
CA THR A 13 -19.45 -4.72 -14.44
C THR A 13 -18.62 -5.49 -13.43
N HIS A 14 -17.31 -5.62 -13.66
CA HIS A 14 -16.42 -6.37 -12.78
C HIS A 14 -16.14 -5.69 -11.42
N LEU A 15 -16.24 -4.36 -11.33
CA LEU A 15 -16.00 -3.63 -10.07
C LEU A 15 -17.19 -3.66 -9.12
N SER A 16 -18.41 -3.80 -9.63
CA SER A 16 -19.64 -3.78 -8.82
C SER A 16 -19.85 -5.08 -8.03
N ASP A 17 -19.17 -6.16 -8.42
CA ASP A 17 -19.29 -7.50 -7.83
C ASP A 17 -18.27 -7.77 -6.70
N ILE A 18 -17.41 -6.81 -6.33
CA ILE A 18 -16.38 -7.02 -5.30
C ILE A 18 -16.96 -6.76 -3.91
N PRO A 19 -17.05 -7.77 -3.02
CA PRO A 19 -17.54 -7.57 -1.66
C PRO A 19 -16.57 -6.71 -0.81
N ALA A 20 -17.07 -5.59 -0.29
CA ALA A 20 -16.32 -4.55 0.45
C ALA A 20 -15.98 -4.89 1.92
N SER A 21 -15.85 -6.17 2.29
CA SER A 21 -15.79 -6.59 3.71
C SER A 21 -14.46 -6.28 4.43
N SER A 22 -13.45 -5.75 3.74
CA SER A 22 -12.18 -5.32 4.33
C SER A 22 -11.88 -3.87 3.96
N SER A 23 -11.40 -3.06 4.90
CA SER A 23 -11.06 -1.63 4.67
C SER A 23 -10.04 -1.43 3.54
N SER A 24 -9.13 -2.38 3.36
CA SER A 24 -8.19 -2.38 2.23
C SER A 24 -8.87 -2.61 0.88
N ASN A 25 -9.95 -3.38 0.85
CA ASN A 25 -10.76 -3.60 -0.35
C ASN A 25 -11.62 -2.36 -0.67
N GLN A 26 -12.09 -1.65 0.36
CA GLN A 26 -12.81 -0.39 0.17
C GLN A 26 -11.90 0.68 -0.45
N LEU A 27 -10.68 0.87 0.07
CA LEU A 27 -9.71 1.80 -0.51
C LEU A 27 -9.32 1.42 -1.95
N ALA A 28 -9.19 0.12 -2.24
CA ALA A 28 -8.96 -0.36 -3.61
C ALA A 28 -10.14 -0.03 -4.53
N LEU A 29 -11.37 -0.25 -4.06
CA LEU A 29 -12.57 0.06 -4.80
C LEU A 29 -12.69 1.57 -5.08
N ASP A 30 -12.49 2.41 -4.06
CA ASP A 30 -12.58 3.87 -4.18
C ASP A 30 -11.55 4.40 -5.20
N LEU A 31 -10.33 3.86 -5.17
CA LEU A 31 -9.29 4.17 -6.14
C LEU A 31 -9.70 3.77 -7.56
N LEU A 32 -10.24 2.56 -7.75
CA LEU A 32 -10.69 2.07 -9.06
C LEU A 32 -11.87 2.91 -9.60
N LEU A 33 -12.81 3.28 -8.75
CA LEU A 33 -13.94 4.15 -9.12
C LEU A 33 -13.45 5.55 -9.52
N SER A 34 -12.49 6.12 -8.80
CA SER A 34 -11.91 7.44 -9.11
C SER A 34 -11.05 7.42 -10.38
N ALA A 35 -10.30 6.35 -10.60
CA ALA A 35 -9.54 6.13 -11.82
C ALA A 35 -10.47 6.01 -13.04
N ARG A 36 -11.58 5.26 -12.90
CA ARG A 36 -12.62 5.15 -13.93
C ARG A 36 -13.20 6.51 -14.32
N GLU A 37 -13.57 7.33 -13.34
CA GLU A 37 -14.09 8.68 -13.60
C GLU A 37 -13.06 9.54 -14.36
N THR A 38 -11.79 9.43 -13.98
CA THR A 38 -10.68 10.14 -14.64
C THR A 38 -10.50 9.68 -16.09
N LEU A 39 -10.60 8.37 -16.35
CA LEU A 39 -10.55 7.80 -17.71
C LEU A 39 -11.76 8.21 -18.56
N HIS A 40 -12.94 8.28 -17.96
CA HIS A 40 -14.13 8.80 -18.65
C HIS A 40 -13.94 10.27 -19.07
N ASN A 41 -13.40 11.10 -18.17
CA ASN A 41 -13.05 12.48 -18.48
C ASN A 41 -11.98 12.57 -19.58
N ALA A 42 -10.97 11.69 -19.54
CA ALA A 42 -9.95 11.59 -20.58
C ALA A 42 -10.57 11.30 -21.97
N SER A 43 -11.54 10.39 -22.04
CA SER A 43 -12.26 10.07 -23.27
C SER A 43 -13.08 11.26 -23.79
N SER A 44 -13.75 11.99 -22.89
CA SER A 44 -14.50 13.20 -23.26
C SER A 44 -13.59 14.32 -23.80
N VAL A 45 -12.44 14.53 -23.16
CA VAL A 45 -11.41 15.49 -23.61
C VAL A 45 -10.85 15.09 -24.97
N ALA A 46 -10.55 13.79 -25.19
CA ALA A 46 -10.08 13.28 -26.48
C ALA A 46 -11.11 13.50 -27.59
N ALA A 47 -12.40 13.24 -27.35
CA ALA A 47 -13.46 13.46 -28.33
C ALA A 47 -13.58 14.95 -28.75
N ARG A 48 -13.36 15.88 -27.81
CA ARG A 48 -13.32 17.33 -28.11
C ARG A 48 -12.12 17.73 -28.98
N CYS A 49 -11.04 16.96 -28.97
CA CYS A 49 -9.89 17.18 -29.82
C CYS A 49 -10.11 16.74 -31.28
N GLU A 50 -11.14 15.94 -31.57
CA GLU A 50 -11.45 15.42 -32.92
C GLU A 50 -12.54 16.19 -33.69
N GLY A 51 -13.27 17.12 -33.04
CA GLY A 51 -14.39 17.87 -33.66
C GLY A 51 -13.98 19.01 -34.63
N PRO A 52 -14.89 19.53 -35.48
CA PRO A 52 -14.59 20.50 -36.55
C PRO A 52 -14.35 21.97 -36.09
N SER A 53 -14.66 22.36 -34.85
CA SER A 53 -14.54 23.75 -34.36
C SER A 53 -13.19 24.03 -33.68
N LEU A 54 -12.15 24.38 -34.44
CA LEU A 54 -10.79 24.59 -33.92
C LEU A 54 -10.54 25.93 -33.19
N SER A 55 -11.55 26.81 -33.08
CA SER A 55 -11.35 28.23 -32.71
C SER A 55 -11.46 28.59 -31.21
N GLU A 56 -11.98 27.71 -30.34
CA GLU A 56 -12.12 27.95 -28.87
C GLU A 56 -11.03 27.26 -28.03
N ARG A 57 -9.97 26.75 -28.66
CA ARG A 57 -9.49 25.39 -28.36
C ARG A 57 -8.13 25.24 -27.66
N ASN A 58 -7.39 26.30 -27.36
CA ASN A 58 -5.99 26.13 -26.95
C ASN A 58 -5.70 26.08 -25.44
N LEU A 59 -6.35 26.90 -24.60
CA LEU A 59 -6.01 26.94 -23.17
C LEU A 59 -6.87 25.98 -22.34
N ASN A 60 -8.18 25.95 -22.59
CA ASN A 60 -9.09 25.10 -21.81
C ASN A 60 -8.83 23.61 -22.07
N THR A 61 -8.67 23.21 -23.33
CA THR A 61 -8.38 21.81 -23.69
C THR A 61 -7.02 21.36 -23.16
N GLN A 62 -5.99 22.23 -23.18
CA GLN A 62 -4.69 21.90 -22.62
C GLN A 62 -4.76 21.74 -21.09
N SER A 63 -5.43 22.66 -20.39
CA SER A 63 -5.67 22.56 -18.94
C SER A 63 -6.44 21.29 -18.57
N ASP A 64 -7.42 20.88 -19.37
CA ASP A 64 -8.17 19.64 -19.15
C ASP A 64 -7.29 18.40 -19.31
N VAL A 65 -6.43 18.37 -20.35
CA VAL A 65 -5.44 17.30 -20.57
C VAL A 65 -4.44 17.22 -19.41
N ASP A 66 -3.89 18.36 -18.99
CA ASP A 66 -2.94 18.43 -17.88
C ASP A 66 -3.58 17.96 -16.57
N SER A 67 -4.85 18.32 -16.32
CA SER A 67 -5.63 17.88 -15.16
C SER A 67 -5.86 16.36 -15.17
N VAL A 68 -6.26 15.80 -16.32
CA VAL A 68 -6.43 14.34 -16.48
C VAL A 68 -5.11 13.62 -16.26
N MET A 69 -4.01 14.11 -16.82
CA MET A 69 -2.68 13.54 -16.67
C MET A 69 -2.24 13.53 -15.19
N ALA A 70 -2.41 14.67 -14.50
CA ALA A 70 -2.10 14.79 -13.09
C ALA A 70 -2.96 13.85 -12.22
N ARG A 71 -4.26 13.67 -12.55
CA ARG A 71 -5.14 12.73 -11.85
C ARG A 71 -4.70 11.27 -12.07
N LEU A 72 -4.35 10.88 -13.29
CA LEU A 72 -3.88 9.53 -13.60
C LEU A 72 -2.55 9.23 -12.91
N ASP A 73 -1.61 10.17 -12.91
CA ASP A 73 -0.34 10.02 -12.19
C ASP A 73 -0.55 9.83 -10.68
N ARG A 74 -1.51 10.56 -10.08
CA ARG A 74 -1.93 10.31 -8.69
C ARG A 74 -2.50 8.90 -8.50
N HIS A 75 -3.40 8.45 -9.37
CA HIS A 75 -3.97 7.10 -9.27
C HIS A 75 -2.92 5.99 -9.36
N VAL A 76 -1.91 6.16 -10.21
CA VAL A 76 -0.79 5.22 -10.32
C VAL A 76 0.01 5.19 -9.02
N LYS A 77 0.29 6.36 -8.42
CA LYS A 77 1.01 6.45 -7.14
C LYS A 77 0.21 5.85 -5.99
N ASP A 78 -1.09 6.13 -5.93
CA ASP A 78 -1.98 5.58 -4.90
C ASP A 78 -2.11 4.06 -5.03
N ALA A 79 -2.19 3.54 -6.27
CA ALA A 79 -2.18 2.10 -6.54
C ALA A 79 -0.88 1.43 -6.08
N ASP A 80 0.27 2.04 -6.38
CA ASP A 80 1.57 1.53 -5.95
C ASP A 80 1.68 1.45 -4.42
N VAL A 81 1.25 2.49 -3.71
CA VAL A 81 1.21 2.51 -2.23
C VAL A 81 0.27 1.43 -1.69
N LEU A 82 -0.91 1.27 -2.28
CA LEU A 82 -1.90 0.28 -1.84
C LEU A 82 -1.42 -1.16 -2.04
N ILE A 83 -0.77 -1.44 -3.18
CA ILE A 83 -0.17 -2.75 -3.47
C ILE A 83 0.92 -3.06 -2.44
N LYS A 84 1.82 -2.11 -2.18
CA LYS A 84 2.89 -2.26 -1.19
C LYS A 84 2.35 -2.45 0.23
N SER A 85 1.33 -1.68 0.63
CA SER A 85 0.66 -1.82 1.93
C SER A 85 0.03 -3.21 2.10
N THR A 86 -0.59 -3.73 1.05
CA THR A 86 -1.18 -5.07 1.06
C THR A 86 -0.10 -6.16 1.17
N ALA A 87 1.00 -6.03 0.43
CA ALA A 87 2.14 -6.95 0.53
C ALA A 87 2.75 -6.95 1.94
N ALA A 88 2.98 -5.77 2.52
CA ALA A 88 3.46 -5.60 3.88
C ALA A 88 2.50 -6.25 4.91
N ARG A 89 1.19 -6.06 4.75
CA ARG A 89 0.19 -6.70 5.62
C ARG A 89 0.24 -8.23 5.51
N ASN A 90 0.42 -8.78 4.32
CA ASN A 90 0.58 -10.22 4.13
C ASN A 90 1.84 -10.77 4.84
N LEU A 91 2.94 -10.01 4.86
CA LEU A 91 4.11 -10.36 5.65
C LEU A 91 3.79 -10.41 7.15
N VAL A 92 3.08 -9.40 7.66
CA VAL A 92 2.65 -9.34 9.07
C VAL A 92 1.79 -10.55 9.42
N ILE A 93 0.80 -10.90 8.59
CA ILE A 93 -0.07 -12.07 8.80
C ILE A 93 0.77 -13.36 8.82
N ARG A 94 1.68 -13.54 7.87
CA ARG A 94 2.59 -14.71 7.84
C ARG A 94 3.46 -14.79 9.09
N LEU A 95 3.93 -13.65 9.62
CA LEU A 95 4.70 -13.60 10.86
C LEU A 95 3.87 -13.90 12.10
N GLN A 96 2.56 -13.61 12.10
CA GLN A 96 1.67 -13.91 13.22
C GLN A 96 1.28 -15.39 13.24
N ILE A 97 0.65 -15.87 12.16
CA ILE A 97 -0.05 -17.17 12.13
C ILE A 97 0.62 -18.22 11.23
N GLY A 98 1.69 -17.88 10.51
CA GLY A 98 2.35 -18.80 9.59
C GLY A 98 3.15 -19.91 10.29
N GLU A 99 3.41 -20.99 9.56
CA GLU A 99 4.35 -22.04 10.02
C GLU A 99 5.79 -21.51 10.11
N PRO A 100 6.70 -22.15 10.87
CA PRO A 100 8.08 -21.67 11.04
C PRO A 100 8.83 -21.39 9.73
N LYS A 101 8.63 -22.23 8.69
CA LYS A 101 9.22 -22.00 7.36
C LYS A 101 8.69 -20.73 6.70
N SER A 102 7.38 -20.49 6.81
CA SER A 102 6.73 -19.29 6.28
C SER A 102 7.18 -18.05 7.04
N LYS A 103 7.28 -18.11 8.37
CA LYS A 103 7.81 -17.03 9.22
C LYS A 103 9.24 -16.68 8.83
N ASN A 104 10.12 -17.69 8.71
CA ASN A 104 11.51 -17.50 8.32
C ASN A 104 11.63 -16.84 6.92
N SER A 105 10.86 -17.30 5.94
CA SER A 105 10.84 -16.67 4.61
C SER A 105 10.31 -15.23 4.64
N ALA A 106 9.37 -14.89 5.52
CA ALA A 106 8.86 -13.52 5.67
C ALA A 106 9.94 -12.61 6.27
N ILE A 107 10.68 -13.07 7.28
CA ILE A 107 11.81 -12.35 7.87
C ILE A 107 12.90 -12.09 6.82
N GLU A 108 13.25 -13.12 6.04
CA GLU A 108 14.22 -13.02 4.95
C GLU A 108 13.79 -12.02 3.86
N SER A 109 12.48 -11.89 3.63
CA SER A 109 11.96 -10.92 2.65
C SER A 109 12.14 -9.49 3.17
N LEU A 110 11.84 -9.25 4.46
CA LEU A 110 12.03 -7.95 5.10
C LEU A 110 13.48 -7.48 5.12
N LEU A 111 14.44 -8.40 5.28
CA LEU A 111 15.88 -8.07 5.24
C LEU A 111 16.35 -7.57 3.86
N ARG A 112 15.62 -7.91 2.80
CA ARG A 112 15.94 -7.52 1.42
C ARG A 112 15.13 -6.32 0.92
N GLU A 113 14.16 -5.84 1.68
CA GLU A 113 13.36 -4.68 1.30
C GLU A 113 14.17 -3.39 1.30
N ASP A 114 13.82 -2.48 0.38
CA ASP A 114 14.31 -1.11 0.41
C ASP A 114 13.70 -0.30 1.57
N ASP A 115 14.33 0.81 1.94
CA ASP A 115 13.94 1.62 3.10
C ASP A 115 12.48 2.13 3.01
N LYS A 116 11.94 2.35 1.80
CA LYS A 116 10.55 2.81 1.61
C LYS A 116 9.56 1.68 1.90
N ASN A 117 9.84 0.47 1.43
CA ASN A 117 9.00 -0.69 1.69
C ASN A 117 9.10 -1.14 3.15
N VAL A 118 10.29 -1.07 3.76
CA VAL A 118 10.47 -1.31 5.21
C VAL A 118 9.59 -0.36 6.02
N MET A 119 9.51 0.92 5.65
CA MET A 119 8.61 1.87 6.33
C MET A 119 7.15 1.44 6.25
N ILE A 120 6.68 1.00 5.09
CA ILE A 120 5.31 0.54 4.90
C ILE A 120 5.06 -0.69 5.80
N SER A 121 6.02 -1.62 5.88
CA SER A 121 5.99 -2.76 6.79
C SER A 121 5.91 -2.35 8.27
N ILE A 122 6.63 -1.30 8.68
CA ILE A 122 6.54 -0.72 10.03
C ILE A 122 5.14 -0.17 10.32
N VAL A 123 4.59 0.62 9.39
CA VAL A 123 3.23 1.18 9.51
C VAL A 123 2.16 0.07 9.57
N GLN A 124 2.36 -1.06 8.88
CA GLN A 124 1.47 -2.22 8.99
C GLN A 124 1.65 -3.05 10.28
N GLY A 125 2.58 -2.68 11.17
CA GLY A 125 2.75 -3.30 12.48
C GLY A 125 3.79 -4.42 12.55
N VAL A 126 4.75 -4.49 11.61
CA VAL A 126 5.78 -5.54 11.60
C VAL A 126 6.64 -5.57 12.87
N VAL A 127 6.93 -4.40 13.46
CA VAL A 127 7.74 -4.26 14.68
C VAL A 127 7.08 -4.97 15.86
N LEU A 128 5.76 -4.84 16.00
CA LEU A 128 4.99 -5.48 17.07
C LEU A 128 5.09 -7.01 16.99
N VAL A 129 4.89 -7.56 15.80
CA VAL A 129 4.89 -9.01 15.60
C VAL A 129 6.28 -9.59 15.82
N GLN A 130 7.32 -8.86 15.43
CA GLN A 130 8.71 -9.24 15.65
C GLN A 130 9.10 -9.31 17.12
N VAL A 131 8.70 -8.32 17.94
CA VAL A 131 8.98 -8.34 19.39
C VAL A 131 8.35 -9.58 20.04
N ARG A 132 7.10 -9.92 19.69
CA ARG A 132 6.45 -11.16 20.18
C ARG A 132 7.10 -12.44 19.65
N LEU A 133 7.67 -12.37 18.45
CA LEU A 133 8.37 -13.51 17.85
C LEU A 133 9.66 -13.86 18.62
N LEU A 134 10.31 -12.87 19.22
CA LEU A 134 11.50 -13.08 20.05
C LEU A 134 11.21 -14.02 21.22
N ASP A 135 10.02 -13.96 21.82
CA ASP A 135 9.68 -14.82 22.97
C ASP A 135 9.27 -16.24 22.55
N SER A 136 8.98 -16.46 21.26
CA SER A 136 8.23 -17.62 20.78
C SER A 136 8.95 -18.49 19.73
N CYS A 137 10.23 -18.24 19.44
CA CYS A 137 10.94 -18.89 18.32
C CYS A 137 12.35 -19.40 18.65
N SER A 138 12.91 -20.20 17.74
CA SER A 138 14.27 -20.76 17.85
C SER A 138 15.35 -19.67 17.85
N LEU A 139 16.53 -19.99 18.39
CA LEU A 139 17.70 -19.09 18.41
C LEU A 139 18.03 -18.53 17.01
N SER A 140 18.01 -19.39 16.00
CA SER A 140 18.27 -19.01 14.60
C SER A 140 17.27 -18.00 14.04
N MET A 141 16.00 -18.05 14.48
CA MET A 141 15.00 -17.07 14.07
C MET A 141 15.13 -15.78 14.89
N LYS A 142 15.49 -15.87 16.18
CA LYS A 142 15.80 -14.70 17.03
C LYS A 142 16.88 -13.83 16.40
N GLU A 143 18.00 -14.41 15.97
CA GLU A 143 19.09 -13.66 15.35
C GLU A 143 18.63 -12.86 14.13
N LYS A 144 17.80 -13.47 13.27
CA LYS A 144 17.25 -12.80 12.09
C LYS A 144 16.24 -11.71 12.44
N VAL A 145 15.40 -11.93 13.45
CA VAL A 145 14.48 -10.91 13.95
C VAL A 145 15.25 -9.72 14.50
N VAL A 146 16.30 -9.96 15.29
CA VAL A 146 17.20 -8.89 15.78
C VAL A 146 17.86 -8.16 14.62
N ALA A 147 18.28 -8.87 13.56
CA ALA A 147 18.81 -8.24 12.35
C ALA A 147 17.77 -7.33 11.67
N VAL A 148 16.50 -7.73 11.58
CA VAL A 148 15.44 -6.87 11.03
C VAL A 148 15.18 -5.65 11.92
N ILE A 149 15.10 -5.82 13.25
CA ILE A 149 14.93 -4.71 14.19
C ILE A 149 16.10 -3.71 14.08
N SER A 150 17.32 -4.21 13.98
CA SER A 150 18.52 -3.40 13.75
C SER A 150 18.41 -2.61 12.44
N ARG A 151 18.03 -3.29 11.34
CA ARG A 151 17.82 -2.64 10.04
C ARG A 151 16.74 -1.56 10.10
N ILE A 152 15.61 -1.84 10.75
CA ILE A 152 14.52 -0.88 10.97
C ILE A 152 15.04 0.36 11.72
N SER A 153 15.89 0.17 12.74
CA SER A 153 16.52 1.27 13.49
C SER A 153 17.45 2.14 12.64
N THR A 154 18.06 1.58 11.59
CA THR A 154 18.92 2.35 10.65
C THR A 154 18.14 3.26 9.69
N VAL A 155 16.82 3.05 9.55
CA VAL A 155 15.98 3.88 8.68
C VAL A 155 15.61 5.16 9.44
N GLU A 156 16.25 6.30 9.14
CA GLU A 156 16.08 7.54 9.90
C GLU A 156 14.61 7.97 10.06
N SER A 157 13.81 7.79 9.01
CA SER A 157 12.38 8.13 9.01
C SER A 157 11.53 7.25 9.93
N SER A 158 12.04 6.10 10.38
CA SER A 158 11.28 5.15 11.20
C SER A 158 11.22 5.56 12.67
N LYS A 159 12.11 6.45 13.12
CA LYS A 159 12.26 6.83 14.54
C LYS A 159 10.96 7.38 15.12
N HIS A 160 10.28 8.27 14.41
CA HIS A 160 9.01 8.84 14.89
C HIS A 160 7.92 7.77 15.03
N VAL A 161 7.85 6.83 14.09
CA VAL A 161 6.86 5.74 14.11
C VAL A 161 7.19 4.70 15.19
N LEU A 162 8.48 4.38 15.38
CA LEU A 162 8.96 3.52 16.47
C LEU A 162 8.66 4.10 17.84
N ILE A 163 8.79 5.43 18.01
CA ILE A 163 8.48 6.11 19.26
C ILE A 163 6.97 6.11 19.51
N ALA A 164 6.16 6.48 18.51
CA ALA A 164 4.71 6.56 18.66
C ALA A 164 4.06 5.18 18.89
N GLU A 165 4.43 4.18 18.10
CA GLU A 165 3.75 2.89 18.10
C GLU A 165 4.50 1.84 18.94
N GLY A 166 5.83 1.88 18.92
CA GLY A 166 6.67 0.94 19.64
C GLY A 166 6.63 1.17 21.15
N LEU A 167 6.74 2.42 21.64
CA LEU A 167 6.72 2.69 23.08
C LEU A 167 5.34 2.46 23.70
N ASN A 168 4.27 2.90 23.05
CA ASN A 168 2.91 2.67 23.54
C ASN A 168 2.57 1.17 23.66
N HIS A 169 3.12 0.34 22.76
CA HIS A 169 2.86 -1.10 22.80
C HIS A 169 3.82 -1.85 23.74
N LEU A 170 5.09 -1.42 23.84
CA LEU A 170 6.02 -1.94 24.86
C LEU A 170 5.51 -1.64 26.27
N LEU A 171 4.96 -0.44 26.51
CA LEU A 171 4.32 -0.08 27.77
C LEU A 171 3.19 -1.06 28.10
N ARG A 172 2.31 -1.34 27.13
CA ARG A 172 1.18 -2.29 27.32
C ARG A 172 1.64 -3.72 27.58
N VAL A 173 2.70 -4.18 26.91
CA VAL A 173 3.27 -5.53 27.13
C VAL A 173 3.93 -5.61 28.51
N LEU A 174 4.65 -4.58 28.93
CA LEU A 174 5.25 -4.49 30.27
C LEU A 174 4.19 -4.45 31.37
N GLU A 175 3.11 -3.68 31.19
CA GLU A 175 1.96 -3.63 32.09
C GLU A 175 1.20 -4.98 32.14
N SER A 176 1.19 -5.75 31.05
CA SER A 176 0.60 -7.09 31.03
C SER A 176 1.50 -8.17 31.62
N GLY A 177 2.80 -7.88 31.78
CA GLY A 177 3.82 -8.77 32.33
C GLY A 177 4.03 -8.64 33.85
N SER A 178 3.46 -7.61 34.50
CA SER A 178 3.58 -7.39 35.95
C SER A 178 2.59 -8.22 36.79
N GLY A 179 2.17 -9.38 36.28
CA GLY A 179 1.22 -10.30 36.92
C GLY A 179 1.85 -11.51 37.62
N PHE A 180 3.18 -11.53 37.81
CA PHE A 180 3.90 -12.55 38.59
C PHE A 180 4.85 -11.91 39.59
#